data_AF-A0A3B9NV27-F1
#
_entry.id   AF-A0A3B9NV27-F1
#
_cell.length_a   1.000
_cell.length_b   1.000
_cell.length_c   1.000
_cell.angle_alpha   90.00
_cell.angle_beta   90.00
_cell.angle_gamma   90.00
#
_symmetry.space_group_name_H-M   'P 1'
#
loop_
_entity.id
_entity.type
_entity.pdbx_description
1 polymer ?
#
loop_
_entity_poly.entity_id
_entity_poly.type
_entity_poly.pdbx_seq_one_letter_code
_entity_poly.pdbx_strand_id
1 'polypeptide(L)'
;MSEERFEAFSWDNKFNTGVAVVDEQHHRLVDLINQLGAISAKQSTLDELGGILTELANYTVYHFKTEEDLMKQLKIDAAHQLAHLKAHKHFTEQVGVAAKILMGGGDVNNQIVVPLLKYLTNWLVQHILGADTRMGKEILALEAGDSHEDAVKKANEFMTQSANVLMDALNEMYGKLGDKTLEVIQKNQDLEALNAELEARVQRRTATIEQANHQLQANNEELKQLNEKLESAHTQLLQSEKMASIGQLAAGVAHEINNPLAIILTEKQILLDMATYGPSLDEDFQNSLQESLTQIDTQVKRCKRIPHNLLRFSRRTRSIIEKVDLNAFLKEVVELMEREARSGGIRFVLEL
;
A
#
# COMPACT_ATOMS: atom_id res chain seq x y z
N MET A 1 -10.27 -32.32 -6.17
CA MET A 1 -8.96 -32.77 -5.64
C MET A 1 -9.17 -32.91 -4.15
N SER A 2 -9.12 -34.15 -3.64
CA SER A 2 -9.19 -34.39 -2.19
C SER A 2 -8.05 -33.63 -1.54
N GLU A 3 -8.33 -32.82 -0.51
CA GLU A 3 -7.28 -32.30 0.36
C GLU A 3 -6.53 -33.50 0.92
N GLU A 4 -5.33 -33.76 0.42
CA GLU A 4 -4.42 -34.72 1.05
C GLU A 4 -4.18 -34.22 2.47
N ARG A 5 -4.79 -34.92 3.43
CA ARG A 5 -4.50 -34.71 4.85
C ARG A 5 -3.04 -35.04 5.07
N PHE A 6 -2.35 -34.16 5.77
CA PHE A 6 -1.03 -34.46 6.29
C PHE A 6 -1.12 -35.71 7.19
N GLU A 7 -0.35 -36.75 6.86
CA GLU A 7 -0.18 -37.96 7.66
C GLU A 7 1.30 -38.10 8.01
N ALA A 8 1.64 -37.93 9.29
CA ALA A 8 2.99 -38.24 9.81
C ALA A 8 3.17 -39.75 10.03
N PHE A 9 2.09 -40.47 10.28
CA PHE A 9 2.05 -41.91 10.50
C PHE A 9 0.81 -42.49 9.82
N SER A 10 1.01 -43.38 8.85
CA SER A 10 -0.08 -44.15 8.24
C SER A 10 -0.18 -45.52 8.91
N TRP A 11 -1.36 -45.86 9.43
CA TRP A 11 -1.60 -47.16 10.06
C TRP A 11 -1.58 -48.30 9.03
N ASP A 12 -1.07 -49.45 9.45
CA ASP A 12 -1.08 -50.72 8.74
C ASP A 12 -1.51 -51.84 9.70
N ASN A 13 -2.23 -52.85 9.21
CA ASN A 13 -2.72 -53.94 10.06
C ASN A 13 -1.61 -54.76 10.74
N LYS A 14 -0.36 -54.67 10.26
CA LYS A 14 0.82 -55.27 10.90
C LYS A 14 1.12 -54.67 12.28
N PHE A 15 0.58 -53.49 12.61
CA PHE A 15 0.70 -52.87 13.94
C PHE A 15 -0.29 -53.42 14.97
N ASN A 16 -1.27 -54.23 14.57
CA ASN A 16 -2.22 -54.81 15.50
C ASN A 16 -1.53 -55.85 16.41
N THR A 17 -1.57 -55.60 17.71
CA THR A 17 -1.08 -56.50 18.75
C THR A 17 -1.97 -57.73 18.90
N GLY A 18 -3.25 -57.61 18.50
CA GLY A 18 -4.30 -58.61 18.68
C GLY A 18 -5.09 -58.43 19.98
N VAL A 19 -4.73 -57.43 20.80
CA VAL A 19 -5.48 -57.04 22.00
C VAL A 19 -6.33 -55.83 21.66
N ALA A 20 -7.65 -56.02 21.50
CA ALA A 20 -8.54 -55.03 20.90
C ALA A 20 -8.50 -53.64 21.58
N VAL A 21 -8.45 -53.59 22.91
CA VAL A 21 -8.39 -52.32 23.65
C VAL A 21 -7.07 -51.56 23.42
N VAL A 22 -5.97 -52.30 23.24
CA VAL A 22 -4.64 -51.72 22.96
C VAL A 22 -4.61 -51.19 21.53
N ASP A 23 -5.11 -51.97 20.57
CA ASP A 23 -5.14 -51.58 19.16
C ASP A 23 -6.02 -50.33 18.93
N GLU A 24 -7.18 -50.23 19.59
CA GLU A 24 -8.02 -49.03 19.55
C GLU A 24 -7.29 -47.79 20.12
N GLN A 25 -6.56 -47.96 21.22
CA GLN A 25 -5.78 -46.86 21.81
C GLN A 25 -4.60 -46.43 20.92
N HIS A 26 -3.93 -47.37 20.25
CA HIS A 26 -2.88 -47.06 19.28
C HIS A 26 -3.40 -46.24 18.10
N HIS A 27 -4.57 -46.59 17.55
CA HIS A 27 -5.22 -45.80 16.51
C HIS A 27 -5.44 -44.35 16.95
N ARG A 28 -5.92 -44.15 18.19
CA ARG A 28 -6.12 -42.80 18.73
C ARG A 28 -4.80 -42.04 18.92
N LEU A 29 -3.72 -42.71 19.34
CA LEU A 29 -2.39 -42.09 19.43
C LEU A 29 -1.89 -41.63 18.05
N VAL A 30 -2.05 -42.48 17.03
CA VAL A 30 -1.69 -42.15 15.65
C VAL A 30 -2.50 -40.96 15.13
N ASP A 31 -3.80 -40.91 15.42
CA ASP A 31 -4.64 -39.76 15.08
C ASP A 31 -4.16 -38.46 15.72
N LEU A 32 -3.74 -38.50 16.99
CA LEU A 32 -3.21 -37.32 17.70
C LEU A 32 -1.86 -36.87 17.12
N ILE A 33 -0.98 -37.80 16.76
CA ILE A 33 0.30 -37.51 16.08
C ILE A 33 0.06 -36.87 14.70
N ASN A 34 -0.88 -37.40 13.93
CA ASN A 34 -1.24 -36.86 12.62
C ASN A 34 -1.86 -35.46 12.74
N GLN A 35 -2.71 -35.23 13.74
CA GLN A 35 -3.25 -33.90 14.04
C GLN A 35 -2.16 -32.89 14.43
N LEU A 36 -1.22 -33.29 15.29
CA LEU A 36 -0.07 -32.46 15.66
C LEU A 36 0.71 -31.98 14.42
N GLY A 37 1.01 -32.89 13.49
CA GLY A 37 1.73 -32.51 12.30
C GLY A 37 0.90 -31.70 11.30
N ALA A 38 -0.40 -31.96 11.18
CA ALA A 38 -1.30 -31.14 10.36
C ALA A 38 -1.42 -29.70 10.86
N ILE A 39 -1.46 -29.51 12.19
CA ILE A 39 -1.44 -28.20 12.83
C ILE A 39 -0.10 -27.51 12.57
N SER A 40 1.03 -28.23 12.67
CA SER A 40 2.36 -27.64 12.41
C SER A 40 2.58 -27.21 10.95
N ALA A 41 1.94 -27.88 10.00
CA ALA A 41 2.05 -27.55 8.57
C ALA A 41 1.26 -26.28 8.20
N LYS A 42 0.29 -25.90 9.02
CA LYS A 42 -0.46 -24.65 8.90
C LYS A 42 0.26 -23.60 9.77
N GLN A 43 0.15 -22.30 9.45
CA GLN A 43 0.65 -21.21 10.30
C GLN A 43 -0.20 -21.09 11.59
N SER A 44 -0.26 -22.16 12.37
CA SER A 44 -1.08 -22.29 13.58
C SER A 44 -0.45 -21.61 14.77
N THR A 45 -1.29 -21.27 15.74
CA THR A 45 -0.87 -20.57 16.95
C THR A 45 -0.18 -21.53 17.93
N LEU A 46 0.67 -20.98 18.81
CA LEU A 46 1.32 -21.77 19.87
C LEU A 46 0.30 -22.42 20.82
N ASP A 47 -0.88 -21.81 20.99
CA ASP A 47 -1.96 -22.33 21.83
C ASP A 47 -2.58 -23.60 21.24
N GLU A 48 -2.80 -23.64 19.92
CA GLU A 48 -3.31 -24.83 19.23
C GLU A 48 -2.32 -26.01 19.34
N LEU A 49 -1.03 -25.73 19.14
CA LEU A 49 0.04 -26.72 19.28
C LEU A 49 0.20 -27.21 20.73
N GLY A 50 0.13 -26.31 21.70
CA GLY A 50 0.17 -26.65 23.12
C GLY A 50 -1.02 -27.52 23.53
N GLY A 51 -2.22 -27.21 23.03
CA GLY A 51 -3.44 -27.96 23.29
C GLY A 51 -3.34 -29.41 22.82
N ILE A 52 -2.97 -29.62 21.55
CA ILE A 52 -2.87 -30.99 20.99
C ILE A 52 -1.74 -31.80 21.64
N LEU A 53 -0.61 -31.16 22.00
CA LEU A 53 0.47 -31.83 22.71
C LEU A 53 0.07 -32.25 24.12
N THR A 54 -0.70 -31.43 24.81
CA THR A 54 -1.25 -31.76 26.13
C THR A 54 -2.19 -32.94 26.04
N GLU A 55 -3.07 -32.97 25.02
CA GLU A 55 -3.96 -34.10 24.77
C GLU A 55 -3.17 -35.38 24.47
N LEU A 56 -2.18 -35.31 23.56
CA LEU A 56 -1.29 -36.43 23.23
C LEU A 56 -0.58 -36.98 24.48
N ALA A 57 -0.01 -36.10 25.31
CA ALA A 57 0.69 -36.51 26.53
C ALA A 57 -0.26 -37.20 27.52
N ASN A 58 -1.45 -36.62 27.75
CA ASN A 58 -2.44 -37.20 28.65
C ASN A 58 -2.95 -38.55 28.15
N TYR A 59 -3.23 -38.66 26.85
CA TYR A 59 -3.72 -39.90 26.26
C TYR A 59 -2.65 -41.00 26.25
N THR A 60 -1.38 -40.63 26.04
CA THR A 60 -0.24 -41.56 26.18
C THR A 60 -0.17 -42.15 27.59
N VAL A 61 -0.26 -41.31 28.62
CA VAL A 61 -0.25 -41.78 30.02
C VAL A 61 -1.43 -42.70 30.31
N TYR A 62 -2.62 -42.38 29.78
CA TYR A 62 -3.81 -43.22 29.91
C TYR A 62 -3.63 -44.59 29.22
N HIS A 63 -3.08 -44.61 28.01
CA HIS A 63 -2.79 -45.82 27.26
C HIS A 63 -1.77 -46.71 27.98
N PHE A 64 -0.61 -46.17 28.35
CA PHE A 64 0.42 -46.89 29.11
C PHE A 64 -0.12 -47.48 30.41
N LYS A 65 -0.98 -46.72 31.11
CA LYS A 65 -1.62 -47.21 32.33
C LYS A 65 -2.50 -48.44 32.07
N THR A 66 -3.22 -48.45 30.95
CA THR A 66 -4.06 -49.58 30.53
C THR A 66 -3.20 -50.83 30.33
N GLU A 67 -2.10 -50.72 29.60
CA GLU A 67 -1.18 -51.83 29.33
C GLU A 67 -0.50 -52.33 30.60
N GLU A 68 0.03 -51.43 31.42
CA GLU A 68 0.68 -51.78 32.68
C GLU A 68 -0.27 -52.52 33.64
N ASP A 69 -1.54 -52.13 33.68
CA ASP A 69 -2.57 -52.79 34.46
C ASP A 69 -2.92 -54.17 33.88
N LEU A 70 -3.03 -54.31 32.55
CA LEU A 70 -3.20 -55.60 31.88
C LEU A 70 -2.04 -56.56 32.18
N MET A 71 -0.80 -56.08 32.02
CA MET A 71 0.41 -56.87 32.31
C MET A 71 0.42 -57.36 33.76
N LYS A 72 0.04 -56.49 34.70
CA LYS A 72 0.00 -56.83 36.13
C LYS A 72 -1.12 -57.82 36.47
N GLN A 73 -2.30 -57.65 35.89
CA GLN A 73 -3.45 -58.53 36.14
C GLN A 73 -3.20 -59.95 35.63
N LEU A 74 -2.65 -60.07 34.42
CA LEU A 74 -2.36 -61.36 33.77
C LEU A 74 -1.02 -61.97 34.23
N LYS A 75 -0.26 -61.25 35.05
CA LYS A 75 1.06 -61.65 35.56
C LYS A 75 2.03 -61.99 34.42
N ILE A 76 2.10 -61.09 33.43
CA ILE A 76 3.09 -61.13 32.35
C ILE A 76 4.51 -61.21 32.94
N ASP A 77 5.43 -61.80 32.19
CA ASP A 77 6.82 -62.00 32.63
C ASP A 77 7.42 -60.75 33.30
N ALA A 78 8.03 -60.94 34.47
CA ALA A 78 8.50 -59.84 35.30
C ALA A 78 9.64 -59.04 34.63
N ALA A 79 10.50 -59.72 33.86
CA ALA A 79 11.57 -59.05 33.13
C ALA A 79 11.01 -58.20 31.98
N HIS A 80 10.01 -58.74 31.26
CA HIS A 80 9.27 -57.98 30.26
C HIS A 80 8.60 -56.75 30.87
N GLN A 81 7.80 -56.94 31.93
CA GLN A 81 7.09 -55.85 32.60
C GLN A 81 8.05 -54.75 33.04
N LEU A 82 9.18 -55.09 33.66
CA LEU A 82 10.16 -54.10 34.09
C LEU A 82 10.75 -53.30 32.91
N ALA A 83 11.11 -53.97 31.81
CA ALA A 83 11.63 -53.32 30.62
C ALA A 83 10.60 -52.38 29.99
N HIS A 84 9.35 -52.83 29.93
CA HIS A 84 8.22 -52.11 29.36
C HIS A 84 7.91 -50.82 30.15
N LEU A 85 7.74 -50.92 31.48
CA LEU A 85 7.53 -49.75 32.35
C LEU A 85 8.67 -48.74 32.26
N LYS A 86 9.91 -49.21 32.11
CA LYS A 86 11.07 -48.32 31.94
C LYS A 86 10.99 -47.54 30.62
N ALA A 87 10.55 -48.17 29.54
CA ALA A 87 10.36 -47.53 28.24
C ALA A 87 9.27 -46.45 28.32
N HIS A 88 8.12 -46.75 28.92
CA HIS A 88 7.03 -45.80 29.15
C HIS A 88 7.47 -44.57 29.93
N LYS A 89 8.14 -44.80 31.07
CA LYS A 89 8.65 -43.71 31.90
C LYS A 89 9.61 -42.82 31.12
N HIS A 90 10.54 -43.41 30.38
CA HIS A 90 11.47 -42.65 29.57
C HIS A 90 10.77 -41.81 28.49
N PHE A 91 9.77 -42.38 27.80
CA PHE A 91 9.01 -41.68 26.78
C PHE A 91 8.25 -40.47 27.35
N THR A 92 7.51 -40.68 28.44
CA THR A 92 6.74 -39.60 29.10
C THR A 92 7.64 -38.45 29.58
N GLU A 93 8.84 -38.75 30.07
CA GLU A 93 9.84 -37.74 30.43
C GLU A 93 10.28 -36.92 29.21
N GLN A 94 10.59 -37.56 28.07
CA GLN A 94 11.02 -36.88 26.84
C GLN A 94 9.93 -35.99 26.25
N VAL A 95 8.69 -36.51 26.14
CA VAL A 95 7.55 -35.74 25.63
C VAL A 95 7.23 -34.56 26.55
N GLY A 96 7.32 -34.75 27.87
CA GLY A 96 7.13 -33.67 28.84
C GLY A 96 8.19 -32.56 28.74
N VAL A 97 9.44 -32.89 28.42
CA VAL A 97 10.49 -31.90 28.14
C VAL A 97 10.18 -31.12 26.87
N ALA A 98 9.82 -31.81 25.78
CA ALA A 98 9.47 -31.16 24.51
C ALA A 98 8.27 -30.21 24.65
N ALA A 99 7.23 -30.63 25.36
CA ALA A 99 6.05 -29.80 25.65
C ALA A 99 6.41 -28.53 26.43
N LYS A 100 7.27 -28.64 27.45
CA LYS A 100 7.74 -27.47 28.23
C LYS A 100 8.51 -26.46 27.38
N ILE A 101 9.35 -26.94 26.46
CA ILE A 101 10.10 -26.06 25.56
C ILE A 101 9.15 -25.31 24.62
N LEU A 102 8.15 -25.99 24.07
CA LEU A 102 7.16 -25.38 23.18
C LEU A 102 6.29 -24.34 23.89
N MET A 103 5.92 -24.59 25.15
CA MET A 103 5.17 -23.62 25.99
C MET A 103 6.04 -22.45 26.51
N GLY A 104 7.37 -22.52 26.37
CA GLY A 104 8.31 -21.52 26.89
C GLY A 104 8.42 -20.21 26.09
N GLY A 105 7.73 -20.11 24.95
CA GLY A 105 7.64 -18.89 24.14
C GLY A 105 8.89 -18.59 23.32
N GLY A 106 8.88 -18.99 22.04
CA GLY A 106 9.89 -18.62 21.04
C GLY A 106 9.36 -18.87 19.62
N ASP A 107 10.14 -18.52 18.60
CA ASP A 107 9.85 -18.88 17.19
C ASP A 107 10.20 -20.37 16.96
N VAL A 108 9.37 -21.24 17.55
CA VAL A 108 9.71 -22.66 17.80
C VAL A 108 9.01 -23.63 16.83
N ASN A 109 8.07 -23.14 15.99
CA ASN A 109 7.13 -23.99 15.26
C ASN A 109 7.82 -25.08 14.43
N ASN A 110 8.71 -24.75 13.50
CA ASN A 110 9.33 -25.79 12.65
C ASN A 110 10.58 -26.45 13.25
N GLN A 111 11.34 -25.75 14.10
CA GLN A 111 12.62 -26.26 14.59
C GLN A 111 12.46 -27.35 15.67
N ILE A 112 11.33 -27.40 16.38
CA ILE A 112 11.09 -28.42 17.42
C ILE A 112 10.00 -29.40 17.03
N VAL A 113 8.92 -28.96 16.37
CA VAL A 113 7.81 -29.86 16.08
C VAL A 113 8.22 -30.95 15.09
N VAL A 114 9.06 -30.64 14.09
CA VAL A 114 9.55 -31.66 13.14
C VAL A 114 10.41 -32.73 13.82
N PRO A 115 11.45 -32.39 14.62
CA PRO A 115 12.18 -33.39 15.42
C PRO A 115 11.29 -34.17 16.39
N LEU A 116 10.31 -33.51 17.01
CA LEU A 116 9.38 -34.14 17.94
C LEU A 116 8.50 -35.16 17.23
N LEU A 117 7.88 -34.81 16.09
CA LEU A 117 7.09 -35.72 15.27
C LEU A 117 7.94 -36.93 14.83
N LYS A 118 9.18 -36.71 14.41
CA LYS A 118 10.12 -37.79 14.08
C LYS A 118 10.38 -38.72 15.27
N TYR A 119 10.57 -38.16 16.47
CA TYR A 119 10.77 -38.95 17.67
C TYR A 119 9.52 -39.76 18.04
N LEU A 120 8.34 -39.12 18.06
CA LEU A 120 7.06 -39.74 18.40
C LEU A 120 6.74 -40.91 17.46
N THR A 121 6.83 -40.67 16.15
CA THR A 121 6.55 -41.70 15.13
C THR A 121 7.53 -42.86 15.21
N ASN A 122 8.84 -42.60 15.29
CA ASN A 122 9.83 -43.67 15.37
C ASN A 122 9.71 -44.50 16.65
N TRP A 123 9.51 -43.82 17.79
CA TRP A 123 9.33 -44.53 19.07
C TRP A 123 8.08 -45.40 19.03
N LEU A 124 6.95 -44.86 18.56
CA LEU A 124 5.69 -45.60 18.51
C LEU A 124 5.78 -46.83 17.60
N VAL A 125 6.37 -46.71 16.40
CA VAL A 125 6.60 -47.87 15.50
C VAL A 125 7.42 -48.95 16.20
N GLN A 126 8.55 -48.57 16.81
CA GLN A 126 9.46 -49.53 17.44
C GLN A 126 8.85 -50.18 18.68
N HIS A 127 8.04 -49.43 19.43
CA HIS A 127 7.39 -49.91 20.64
C HIS A 127 6.27 -50.90 20.31
N ILE A 128 5.35 -50.52 19.41
CA ILE A 128 4.23 -51.36 18.98
C ILE A 128 4.73 -52.68 18.40
N LEU A 129 5.65 -52.62 17.44
CA LEU A 129 6.16 -53.83 16.77
C LEU A 129 7.09 -54.67 17.65
N GLY A 130 7.58 -54.11 18.77
CA GLY A 130 8.54 -54.76 19.66
C GLY A 130 7.92 -55.23 20.97
N ALA A 131 7.63 -54.29 21.85
CA ALA A 131 7.15 -54.54 23.21
C ALA A 131 5.66 -54.94 23.21
N ASP A 132 4.82 -54.20 22.51
CA ASP A 132 3.36 -54.35 22.62
C ASP A 132 2.87 -55.57 21.85
N THR A 133 3.46 -55.83 20.69
CA THR A 133 3.24 -57.07 19.95
C THR A 133 3.65 -58.29 20.78
N ARG A 134 4.81 -58.24 21.45
CA ARG A 134 5.24 -59.33 22.34
C ARG A 134 4.26 -59.53 23.49
N MET A 135 3.84 -58.42 24.12
CA MET A 135 2.85 -58.44 25.20
C MET A 135 1.54 -59.05 24.73
N GLY A 136 1.02 -58.62 23.57
CA GLY A 136 -0.20 -59.15 22.98
C GLY A 136 -0.13 -60.66 22.73
N LYS A 137 1.03 -61.19 22.29
CA LYS A 137 1.22 -62.64 22.14
C LYS A 137 1.20 -63.38 23.48
N GLU A 138 1.83 -62.82 24.51
CA GLU A 138 1.77 -63.42 25.86
C GLU A 138 0.34 -63.40 26.41
N ILE A 139 -0.39 -62.29 26.26
CA ILE A 139 -1.79 -62.14 26.69
C ILE A 139 -2.68 -63.18 25.98
N LEU A 140 -2.62 -63.27 24.66
CA LEU A 140 -3.44 -64.20 23.87
C LEU A 140 -3.15 -65.67 24.21
N ALA A 141 -1.89 -66.01 24.50
CA ALA A 141 -1.50 -67.35 24.93
C ALA A 141 -2.09 -67.68 26.32
N LEU A 142 -2.01 -66.74 27.26
CA LEU A 142 -2.60 -66.91 28.59
C LEU A 142 -4.13 -67.03 28.55
N GLU A 143 -4.80 -66.22 27.71
CA GLU A 143 -6.25 -66.30 27.49
C GLU A 143 -6.66 -67.62 26.82
N ALA A 144 -5.79 -68.21 25.99
CA ALA A 144 -5.98 -69.54 25.42
C ALA A 144 -5.75 -70.68 26.43
N GLY A 145 -5.32 -70.36 27.65
CA GLY A 145 -5.11 -71.31 28.75
C GLY A 145 -3.70 -71.90 28.85
N ASP A 146 -2.71 -71.33 28.12
CA ASP A 146 -1.32 -71.74 28.23
C ASP A 146 -0.73 -71.40 29.62
N SER A 147 0.33 -72.12 30.01
CA SER A 147 1.12 -71.75 31.18
C SER A 147 1.92 -70.47 30.92
N HIS A 148 2.32 -69.75 31.97
CA HIS A 148 3.18 -68.56 31.83
C HIS A 148 4.49 -68.86 31.09
N GLU A 149 5.09 -70.03 31.31
CA GLU A 149 6.33 -70.42 30.63
C GLU A 149 6.10 -70.66 29.13
N ASP A 150 5.00 -71.34 28.78
CA ASP A 150 4.63 -71.59 27.38
C ASP A 150 4.26 -70.29 26.64
N ALA A 151 3.57 -69.37 27.32
CA ALA A 151 3.21 -68.06 26.78
C ALA A 151 4.46 -67.24 26.43
N VAL A 152 5.44 -67.16 27.33
CA VAL A 152 6.72 -66.47 27.10
C VAL A 152 7.49 -67.12 25.94
N LYS A 153 7.51 -68.45 25.88
CA LYS A 153 8.18 -69.18 24.81
C LYS A 153 7.55 -68.90 23.45
N LYS A 154 6.22 -69.00 23.33
CA LYS A 154 5.47 -68.69 22.09
C LYS A 154 5.70 -67.25 21.64
N ALA A 155 5.69 -66.30 22.58
CA ALA A 155 5.96 -64.90 22.27
C ALA A 155 7.38 -64.69 21.74
N ASN A 156 8.40 -65.29 22.38
CA ASN A 156 9.79 -65.17 21.92
C ASN A 156 10.02 -65.82 20.53
N GLU A 157 9.40 -66.99 20.28
CA GLU A 157 9.44 -67.66 18.98
C GLU A 157 8.81 -66.79 17.89
N PHE A 158 7.64 -66.21 18.17
CA PHE A 158 6.99 -65.27 17.28
C PHE A 158 7.90 -64.07 16.99
N MET A 159 8.42 -63.40 18.02
CA MET A 159 9.29 -62.22 17.84
C MET A 159 10.54 -62.53 17.01
N THR A 160 11.10 -63.73 17.15
CA THR A 160 12.25 -64.18 16.34
C THR A 160 11.88 -64.37 14.87
N GLN A 161 10.69 -64.89 14.58
CA GLN A 161 10.18 -65.09 13.22
C GLN A 161 9.60 -63.81 12.59
N SER A 162 9.24 -62.83 13.43
CA SER A 162 8.60 -61.57 13.03
C SER A 162 9.56 -60.55 12.41
N ALA A 163 10.86 -60.84 12.35
CA ALA A 163 11.85 -59.98 11.69
C ALA A 163 11.46 -59.65 10.24
N ASN A 164 10.81 -60.58 9.53
CA ASN A 164 10.30 -60.34 8.18
C ASN A 164 9.12 -59.36 8.15
N VAL A 165 8.21 -59.41 9.12
CA VAL A 165 7.07 -58.48 9.23
C VAL A 165 7.58 -57.05 9.43
N LEU A 166 8.60 -56.90 10.27
CA LEU A 166 9.24 -55.61 10.55
C LEU A 166 9.99 -55.09 9.32
N MET A 167 10.65 -55.98 8.57
CA MET A 167 11.32 -55.64 7.32
C MET A 167 10.33 -55.23 6.22
N ASP A 168 9.18 -55.91 6.11
CA ASP A 168 8.14 -55.58 5.15
C ASP A 168 7.49 -54.23 5.46
N ALA A 169 7.21 -53.94 6.74
CA ALA A 169 6.72 -52.63 7.17
C ALA A 169 7.73 -51.51 6.90
N LEU A 170 9.03 -51.75 7.17
CA LEU A 170 10.10 -50.81 6.84
C LEU A 170 10.21 -50.56 5.34
N ASN A 171 10.19 -51.61 4.51
CA ASN A 171 10.26 -51.48 3.06
C ASN A 171 9.09 -50.67 2.50
N GLU A 172 7.88 -50.87 3.03
CA GLU A 172 6.71 -50.09 2.64
C GLU A 172 6.83 -48.61 3.03
N MET A 173 7.30 -48.31 4.25
CA MET A 173 7.60 -46.93 4.66
C MET A 173 8.70 -46.28 3.81
N TYR A 174 9.77 -47.01 3.49
CA TYR A 174 10.83 -46.51 2.61
C TYR A 174 10.33 -46.26 1.19
N GLY A 175 9.41 -47.09 0.68
CA GLY A 175 8.73 -46.86 -0.59
C GLY A 175 7.95 -45.55 -0.59
N LYS A 176 7.07 -45.35 0.41
CA LYS A 176 6.30 -44.10 0.57
C LYS A 176 7.21 -42.88 0.73
N LEU A 177 8.33 -43.01 1.44
CA LEU A 177 9.34 -41.95 1.56
C LEU A 177 9.99 -41.63 0.20
N GLY A 178 10.28 -42.65 -0.60
CA GLY A 178 10.78 -42.50 -1.97
C GLY A 178 9.82 -41.71 -2.86
N ASP A 179 8.53 -42.09 -2.84
CA ASP A 179 7.48 -41.40 -3.60
C ASP A 179 7.36 -39.93 -3.17
N LYS A 180 7.37 -39.66 -1.85
CA LYS A 180 7.29 -38.29 -1.34
C LYS A 180 8.54 -37.47 -1.67
N THR A 181 9.71 -38.10 -1.68
CA THR A 181 10.96 -37.45 -2.09
C THR A 181 10.90 -37.03 -3.55
N LEU A 182 10.37 -37.89 -4.43
CA LEU A 182 10.20 -37.57 -5.85
C LEU A 182 9.19 -36.43 -6.05
N GLU A 183 8.07 -36.43 -5.31
CA GLU A 183 7.09 -35.34 -5.35
C GLU A 183 7.70 -33.99 -4.93
N VAL A 184 8.52 -33.98 -3.87
CA VAL A 184 9.22 -32.76 -3.42
C VAL A 184 10.21 -32.27 -4.47
N ILE A 185 10.95 -33.16 -5.12
CA ILE A 185 11.86 -32.80 -6.20
C ILE A 185 11.09 -32.16 -7.36
N GLN A 186 9.96 -32.76 -7.78
CA GLN A 186 9.12 -32.20 -8.84
C GLN A 186 8.58 -30.81 -8.47
N LYS A 187 8.05 -30.65 -7.25
CA LYS A 187 7.55 -29.35 -6.77
C LYS A 187 8.63 -28.28 -6.71
N ASN A 188 9.86 -28.65 -6.32
CA ASN A 188 10.99 -27.72 -6.33
C ASN A 188 11.35 -27.28 -7.75
N GLN A 189 11.34 -28.19 -8.73
CA GLN A 189 11.57 -27.84 -10.14
C GLN A 189 10.48 -26.90 -10.69
N ASP A 190 9.21 -27.17 -10.37
CA ASP A 190 8.09 -26.32 -10.78
C ASP A 190 8.20 -24.91 -10.15
N LEU A 191 8.64 -24.83 -8.89
CA LEU A 191 8.89 -23.55 -8.20
C LEU A 191 10.05 -22.78 -8.85
N GLU A 192 11.13 -23.45 -9.22
CA GLU A 192 12.24 -22.82 -9.94
C GLU A 192 11.80 -22.26 -11.29
N ALA A 193 11.01 -23.02 -12.05
CA ALA A 193 10.45 -22.56 -13.32
C ALA A 193 9.53 -21.35 -13.15
N LEU A 194 8.66 -21.37 -12.14
CA LEU A 194 7.76 -20.26 -11.83
C LEU A 194 8.52 -19.01 -11.39
N ASN A 195 9.56 -19.15 -10.58
CA ASN A 195 10.42 -18.05 -10.16
C ASN A 195 11.11 -17.39 -11.36
N ALA A 196 11.66 -18.19 -12.28
CA ALA A 196 12.26 -17.66 -13.50
C ALA A 196 11.25 -16.88 -14.36
N GLU A 197 10.01 -17.34 -14.47
CA GLU A 197 8.96 -16.62 -15.19
C GLU A 197 8.60 -15.28 -14.51
N LEU A 198 8.48 -15.30 -13.17
CA LEU A 198 8.21 -14.12 -12.36
C LEU A 198 9.31 -13.08 -12.53
N GLU A 199 10.58 -13.47 -12.45
CA GLU A 199 11.71 -12.59 -12.68
C GLU A 199 11.69 -11.97 -14.08
N ALA A 200 11.44 -12.78 -15.12
CA ALA A 200 11.31 -12.29 -16.49
C ALA A 200 10.13 -11.32 -16.66
N ARG A 201 9.04 -11.51 -15.91
CA ARG A 201 7.88 -10.61 -15.90
C ARG A 201 8.19 -9.30 -15.18
N VAL A 202 8.90 -9.36 -14.05
CA VAL A 202 9.36 -8.20 -13.30
C VAL A 202 10.28 -7.36 -14.18
N GLN A 203 11.29 -7.96 -14.80
CA GLN A 203 12.22 -7.26 -15.71
C GLN A 203 11.48 -6.56 -16.85
N ARG A 204 10.52 -7.23 -17.51
CA ARG A 204 9.70 -6.63 -18.57
C ARG A 204 8.89 -5.43 -18.07
N ARG A 205 8.28 -5.53 -16.89
CA ARG A 205 7.50 -4.43 -16.29
C ARG A 205 8.40 -3.25 -15.91
N THR A 206 9.56 -3.51 -15.33
CA THR A 206 10.53 -2.47 -14.98
C THR A 206 10.99 -1.72 -16.21
N ALA A 207 11.38 -2.41 -17.28
CA ALA A 207 11.78 -1.77 -18.54
C ALA A 207 10.65 -0.91 -19.16
N THR A 208 9.40 -1.37 -19.09
CA THR A 208 8.24 -0.62 -19.59
C THR A 208 8.01 0.66 -18.77
N ILE A 209 8.14 0.58 -17.43
CA ILE A 209 7.99 1.73 -16.54
C ILE A 209 9.12 2.75 -16.76
N GLU A 210 10.35 2.29 -16.92
CA GLU A 210 11.50 3.15 -17.22
C GLU A 210 11.28 3.91 -18.55
N GLN A 211 10.82 3.21 -19.59
CA GLN A 211 10.49 3.85 -20.87
C GLN A 211 9.37 4.89 -20.72
N ALA A 212 8.29 4.55 -20.00
CA ALA A 212 7.18 5.48 -19.77
C ALA A 212 7.63 6.71 -18.96
N ASN A 213 8.51 6.54 -17.97
CA ASN A 213 9.07 7.63 -17.19
C ASN A 213 9.94 8.55 -18.06
N HIS A 214 10.79 8.01 -18.93
CA HIS A 214 11.56 8.81 -19.87
C HIS A 214 10.66 9.61 -20.81
N GLN A 215 9.58 9.01 -21.30
CA GLN A 215 8.61 9.73 -22.15
C GLN A 215 7.90 10.85 -21.38
N LEU A 216 7.49 10.60 -20.14
CA LEU A 216 6.85 11.61 -19.29
C LEU A 216 7.78 12.78 -18.98
N GLN A 217 9.07 12.50 -18.73
CA GLN A 217 10.07 13.54 -18.53
C GLN A 217 10.25 14.40 -19.79
N ALA A 218 10.34 13.78 -20.97
CA ALA A 218 10.44 14.50 -22.24
C ALA A 218 9.21 15.39 -22.49
N ASN A 219 8.00 14.86 -22.29
CA ASN A 219 6.75 15.61 -22.46
C ASN A 219 6.64 16.78 -21.47
N ASN A 220 7.07 16.60 -20.22
CA ASN A 220 7.06 17.67 -19.22
C ASN A 220 8.00 18.82 -19.59
N GLU A 221 9.19 18.50 -20.11
CA GLU A 221 10.14 19.52 -20.56
C GLU A 221 9.59 20.28 -21.78
N GLU A 222 8.98 19.58 -22.74
CA GLU A 222 8.31 20.20 -23.89
C GLU A 222 7.16 21.11 -23.45
N LEU A 223 6.30 20.66 -22.53
CA LEU A 223 5.20 21.46 -21.97
C LEU A 223 5.72 22.71 -21.27
N LYS A 224 6.81 22.61 -20.51
CA LYS A 224 7.43 23.75 -19.84
C LYS A 224 7.91 24.80 -20.85
N GLN A 225 8.61 24.38 -21.90
CA GLN A 225 9.07 25.29 -22.95
C GLN A 225 7.91 25.95 -23.71
N LEU A 226 6.84 25.20 -23.97
CA LEU A 226 5.64 25.74 -24.61
C LEU A 226 4.97 26.79 -23.71
N ASN A 227 4.91 26.55 -22.41
CA ASN A 227 4.34 27.48 -21.44
C ASN A 227 5.15 28.78 -21.34
N GLU A 228 6.48 28.69 -21.31
CA GLU A 228 7.38 29.87 -21.34
C GLU A 228 7.20 30.70 -22.62
N LYS A 229 7.06 30.04 -23.78
CA LYS A 229 6.76 30.72 -25.05
C LYS A 229 5.39 31.40 -25.02
N LEU A 230 4.38 30.73 -24.46
CA LEU A 230 3.03 31.28 -24.32
C LEU A 230 3.03 32.54 -23.43
N GLU A 231 3.73 32.50 -22.30
CA GLU A 231 3.86 33.64 -21.38
C GLU A 231 4.58 34.83 -22.03
N SER A 232 5.65 34.56 -22.80
CA SER A 232 6.36 35.59 -23.57
C SER A 232 5.46 36.22 -24.64
N ALA A 233 4.74 35.41 -25.42
CA ALA A 233 3.81 35.90 -26.43
C ALA A 233 2.67 36.72 -25.82
N HIS A 234 2.12 36.28 -24.69
CA HIS A 234 1.08 37.01 -23.97
C HIS A 234 1.58 38.39 -23.48
N THR A 235 2.80 38.45 -22.95
CA THR A 235 3.42 39.70 -22.52
C THR A 235 3.65 40.66 -23.69
N GLN A 236 4.09 40.15 -24.85
CA GLN A 236 4.24 40.95 -26.06
C GLN A 236 2.91 41.52 -26.57
N LEU A 237 1.83 40.71 -26.53
CA LEU A 237 0.49 41.17 -26.90
C LEU A 237 0.01 42.29 -25.98
N LEU A 238 0.14 42.14 -24.66
CA LEU A 238 -0.22 43.20 -23.71
C LEU A 238 0.57 44.49 -23.95
N GLN A 239 1.86 44.39 -24.29
CA GLN A 239 2.67 45.55 -24.63
C GLN A 239 2.20 46.19 -25.94
N SER A 240 1.86 45.39 -26.95
CA SER A 240 1.34 45.87 -28.24
C SER A 240 0.01 46.62 -28.06
N GLU A 241 -0.95 46.03 -27.34
CA GLU A 241 -2.24 46.67 -27.01
C GLU A 241 -2.05 47.99 -26.26
N LYS A 242 -1.11 48.02 -25.30
CA LYS A 242 -0.76 49.23 -24.58
C LYS A 242 -0.21 50.30 -25.51
N MET A 243 0.68 49.96 -26.43
CA MET A 243 1.25 50.91 -27.39
C MET A 243 0.19 51.43 -28.37
N ALA A 244 -0.70 50.56 -28.84
CA ALA A 244 -1.83 50.96 -29.69
C ALA A 244 -2.75 51.95 -28.97
N SER A 245 -3.09 51.67 -27.71
CA SER A 245 -3.92 52.56 -26.87
C SER A 245 -3.24 53.91 -26.63
N ILE A 246 -1.93 53.92 -26.32
CA ILE A 246 -1.15 55.15 -26.18
C ILE A 246 -1.12 55.92 -27.50
N GLY A 247 -0.94 55.24 -28.63
CA GLY A 247 -0.95 55.85 -29.97
C GLY A 247 -2.29 56.53 -30.28
N GLN A 248 -3.40 55.87 -29.99
CA GLN A 248 -4.75 56.42 -30.18
C GLN A 248 -4.98 57.67 -29.30
N LEU A 249 -4.57 57.61 -28.03
CA LEU A 249 -4.65 58.75 -27.12
C LEU A 249 -3.74 59.91 -27.55
N ALA A 250 -2.51 59.62 -27.98
CA ALA A 250 -1.58 60.63 -28.46
C ALA A 250 -2.11 61.33 -29.72
N ALA A 251 -2.71 60.58 -30.65
CA ALA A 251 -3.37 61.15 -31.83
C ALA A 251 -4.57 62.03 -31.46
N GLY A 252 -5.41 61.58 -30.51
CA GLY A 252 -6.54 62.36 -29.99
C GLY A 252 -6.08 63.65 -29.30
N VAL A 253 -5.04 63.59 -28.47
CA VAL A 253 -4.47 64.75 -27.80
C VAL A 253 -3.81 65.73 -28.78
N ALA A 254 -3.08 65.21 -29.77
CA ALA A 254 -2.52 66.04 -30.83
C ALA A 254 -3.63 66.80 -31.56
N HIS A 255 -4.73 66.12 -31.89
CA HIS A 255 -5.90 66.75 -32.48
C HIS A 255 -6.53 67.81 -31.55
N GLU A 256 -6.69 67.49 -30.27
CA GLU A 256 -7.26 68.42 -29.28
C GLU A 256 -6.38 69.64 -29.00
N ILE A 257 -5.05 69.54 -29.13
CA ILE A 257 -4.10 70.67 -29.01
C ILE A 257 -4.07 71.48 -30.32
N ASN A 258 -4.16 70.84 -31.47
CA ASN A 258 -4.16 71.53 -32.76
C ASN A 258 -5.37 72.47 -32.89
N ASN A 259 -6.52 72.11 -32.33
CA ASN A 259 -7.73 72.92 -32.33
C ASN A 259 -7.56 74.33 -31.69
N PRO A 260 -7.17 74.48 -30.41
CA PRO A 260 -6.91 75.78 -29.81
C PRO A 260 -5.77 76.54 -30.49
N LEU A 261 -4.73 75.84 -31.00
CA LEU A 261 -3.66 76.49 -31.75
C LEU A 261 -4.16 77.12 -33.06
N ALA A 262 -5.04 76.45 -33.79
CA ALA A 262 -5.66 76.99 -35.00
C ALA A 262 -6.49 78.24 -34.70
N ILE A 263 -7.22 78.25 -33.58
CA ILE A 263 -7.97 79.43 -33.11
C ILE A 263 -7.00 80.56 -32.75
N ILE A 264 -5.93 80.30 -31.99
CA ILE A 264 -4.91 81.30 -31.65
C ILE A 264 -4.29 81.91 -32.92
N LEU A 265 -3.98 81.10 -33.92
CA LEU A 265 -3.46 81.57 -35.20
C LEU A 265 -4.45 82.45 -35.95
N THR A 266 -5.74 82.10 -35.90
CA THR A 266 -6.83 82.88 -36.51
C THR A 266 -6.96 84.23 -35.82
N GLU A 267 -7.04 84.25 -34.48
CA GLU A 267 -7.10 85.49 -33.68
C GLU A 267 -5.86 86.36 -33.92
N LYS A 268 -4.66 85.77 -33.99
CA LYS A 268 -3.44 86.49 -34.35
C LYS A 268 -3.57 87.16 -35.74
N GLN A 269 -4.11 86.45 -36.72
CA GLN A 269 -4.28 87.01 -38.07
C GLN A 269 -5.27 88.17 -38.06
N ILE A 270 -6.40 88.03 -37.34
CA ILE A 270 -7.38 89.10 -37.14
C ILE A 270 -6.71 90.33 -36.54
N LEU A 271 -5.90 90.16 -35.49
CA LEU A 271 -5.15 91.24 -34.85
C LEU A 271 -4.12 91.91 -35.79
N LEU A 272 -3.44 91.14 -36.64
CA LEU A 272 -2.51 91.68 -37.64
C LEU A 272 -3.23 92.48 -38.72
N ASP A 273 -4.37 91.98 -39.22
CA ASP A 273 -5.17 92.67 -40.24
C ASP A 273 -5.74 93.97 -39.67
N MET A 274 -6.25 93.93 -38.43
CA MET A 274 -6.67 95.13 -37.68
C MET A 274 -5.55 96.17 -37.59
N ALA A 275 -4.34 95.76 -37.21
CA ALA A 275 -3.18 96.65 -37.11
C ALA A 275 -2.71 97.20 -38.48
N THR A 276 -2.96 96.48 -39.57
CA THR A 276 -2.50 96.85 -40.92
C THR A 276 -3.48 97.78 -41.62
N TYR A 277 -4.79 97.59 -41.43
CA TYR A 277 -5.83 98.26 -42.21
C TYR A 277 -6.68 99.30 -41.44
N GLY A 278 -6.56 99.41 -40.11
CA GLY A 278 -7.41 100.30 -39.29
C GLY A 278 -6.62 101.27 -38.40
N PRO A 279 -6.45 102.55 -38.79
CA PRO A 279 -5.74 103.52 -37.96
C PRO A 279 -6.65 104.37 -37.04
N SER A 280 -7.97 104.11 -36.94
CA SER A 280 -8.81 104.78 -35.94
C SER A 280 -8.87 103.97 -34.64
N LEU A 281 -8.35 104.54 -33.56
CA LEU A 281 -8.48 104.02 -32.19
C LEU A 281 -9.88 104.30 -31.63
N ASP A 282 -10.91 103.85 -32.32
CA ASP A 282 -12.29 103.94 -31.84
C ASP A 282 -12.61 102.84 -30.80
N GLU A 283 -13.73 103.01 -30.11
CA GLU A 283 -14.18 102.12 -29.03
C GLU A 283 -14.47 100.70 -29.55
N ASP A 284 -14.93 100.57 -30.80
CA ASP A 284 -15.18 99.29 -31.46
C ASP A 284 -13.88 98.52 -31.73
N PHE A 285 -12.81 99.20 -32.17
CA PHE A 285 -11.48 98.60 -32.31
C PHE A 285 -10.94 98.08 -30.98
N GLN A 286 -11.06 98.87 -29.91
CA GLN A 286 -10.60 98.45 -28.58
C GLN A 286 -11.35 97.22 -28.07
N ASN A 287 -12.68 97.17 -28.28
CA ASN A 287 -13.50 96.02 -27.92
C ASN A 287 -13.09 94.76 -28.70
N SER A 288 -12.91 94.86 -30.02
CA SER A 288 -12.53 93.70 -30.84
C SER A 288 -11.11 93.21 -30.55
N LEU A 289 -10.16 94.11 -30.28
CA LEU A 289 -8.81 93.78 -29.83
C LEU A 289 -8.86 93.01 -28.50
N GLN A 290 -9.66 93.50 -27.55
CA GLN A 290 -9.82 92.86 -26.24
C GLN A 290 -10.47 91.48 -26.35
N GLU A 291 -11.46 91.29 -27.23
CA GLU A 291 -12.08 90.00 -27.50
C GLU A 291 -11.08 89.00 -28.06
N SER A 292 -10.32 89.35 -29.10
CA SER A 292 -9.30 88.47 -29.69
C SER A 292 -8.20 88.10 -28.69
N LEU A 293 -7.72 89.06 -27.89
CA LEU A 293 -6.75 88.77 -26.82
C LEU A 293 -7.31 87.84 -25.74
N THR A 294 -8.59 88.00 -25.39
CA THR A 294 -9.27 87.13 -24.42
C THR A 294 -9.46 85.71 -24.97
N GLN A 295 -9.78 85.57 -26.26
CA GLN A 295 -9.86 84.27 -26.94
C GLN A 295 -8.49 83.57 -26.95
N ILE A 296 -7.42 84.30 -27.29
CA ILE A 296 -6.05 83.76 -27.25
C ILE A 296 -5.70 83.25 -25.84
N ASP A 297 -5.94 84.04 -24.79
CA ASP A 297 -5.66 83.62 -23.40
C ASP A 297 -6.47 82.36 -23.01
N THR A 298 -7.73 82.30 -23.39
CA THR A 298 -8.60 81.14 -23.15
C THR A 298 -8.04 79.87 -23.82
N GLN A 299 -7.62 79.97 -25.08
CA GLN A 299 -7.05 78.84 -25.81
C GLN A 299 -5.65 78.45 -25.29
N VAL A 300 -4.82 79.40 -24.85
CA VAL A 300 -3.52 79.12 -24.22
C VAL A 300 -3.72 78.36 -22.90
N LYS A 301 -4.68 78.78 -22.06
CA LYS A 301 -5.06 78.04 -20.84
C LYS A 301 -5.57 76.63 -21.16
N ARG A 302 -6.32 76.47 -22.25
CA ARG A 302 -6.77 75.17 -22.74
C ARG A 302 -5.61 74.27 -23.19
N CYS A 303 -4.68 74.79 -23.99
CA CYS A 303 -3.44 74.11 -24.38
C CYS A 303 -2.62 73.65 -23.18
N LYS A 304 -2.57 74.45 -22.10
CA LYS A 304 -1.89 74.08 -20.86
C LYS A 304 -2.57 72.92 -20.13
N ARG A 305 -3.91 72.82 -20.19
CA ARG A 305 -4.68 71.79 -19.47
C ARG A 305 -4.71 70.42 -20.17
N ILE A 306 -4.70 70.38 -21.51
CA ILE A 306 -4.81 69.14 -22.29
C ILE A 306 -3.68 68.12 -21.95
N PRO A 307 -2.39 68.50 -21.91
CA PRO A 307 -1.31 67.56 -21.55
C PRO A 307 -1.39 67.04 -20.12
N HIS A 308 -1.94 67.81 -19.18
CA HIS A 308 -2.10 67.38 -17.78
C HIS A 308 -3.08 66.20 -17.65
N ASN A 309 -4.13 66.17 -18.47
CA ASN A 309 -5.07 65.04 -18.50
C ASN A 309 -4.43 63.78 -19.09
N LEU A 310 -3.58 63.91 -20.10
CA LEU A 310 -2.85 62.79 -20.71
C LEU A 310 -1.78 62.20 -19.77
N LEU A 311 -1.02 63.06 -19.08
CA LEU A 311 -0.01 62.62 -18.11
C LEU A 311 -0.61 61.87 -16.91
N ARG A 312 -1.86 62.19 -16.53
CA ARG A 312 -2.60 61.45 -15.49
C ARG A 312 -2.94 60.02 -15.91
N PHE A 313 -3.14 59.77 -17.20
CA PHE A 313 -3.41 58.43 -17.75
C PHE A 313 -2.13 57.64 -18.04
N SER A 314 -1.06 58.31 -18.49
CA SER A 314 0.23 57.66 -18.80
C SER A 314 1.06 57.31 -17.56
N ARG A 315 0.96 58.09 -16.47
CA ARG A 315 1.62 57.74 -15.22
C ARG A 315 0.85 56.62 -14.56
N ARG A 316 1.39 55.39 -14.63
CA ARG A 316 1.00 54.34 -13.70
C ARG A 316 1.16 54.85 -12.27
N THR A 317 0.03 55.06 -11.63
CA THR A 317 -0.25 54.86 -10.22
C THR A 317 0.75 53.86 -9.63
N ARG A 318 1.65 54.31 -8.74
CA ARG A 318 2.04 53.41 -7.65
C ARG A 318 0.73 53.11 -6.96
N SER A 319 0.29 51.85 -6.99
CA SER A 319 -0.89 51.43 -6.24
C SER A 319 -0.52 51.54 -4.77
N ILE A 320 -0.80 52.70 -4.19
CA ILE A 320 -0.60 52.96 -2.77
C ILE A 320 -1.85 52.44 -2.10
N ILE A 321 -1.70 51.46 -1.22
CA ILE A 321 -2.81 51.03 -0.37
C ILE A 321 -2.97 52.13 0.68
N GLU A 322 -4.00 52.96 0.50
CA GLU A 322 -4.41 53.98 1.47
C GLU A 322 -5.88 53.82 1.82
N LYS A 323 -6.29 54.33 2.99
CA LYS A 323 -7.71 54.35 3.37
C LYS A 323 -8.39 55.43 2.52
N VAL A 324 -9.29 55.01 1.64
CA VAL A 324 -10.08 55.89 0.77
C VAL A 324 -11.53 55.94 1.27
N ASP A 325 -12.10 57.13 1.31
CA ASP A 325 -13.54 57.32 1.48
C ASP A 325 -14.25 57.00 0.15
N LEU A 326 -14.85 55.81 0.10
CA LEU A 326 -15.56 55.31 -1.09
C LEU A 326 -16.73 56.23 -1.48
N ASN A 327 -17.43 56.82 -0.51
CA ASN A 327 -18.59 57.66 -0.80
C ASN A 327 -18.18 59.01 -1.38
N ALA A 328 -17.08 59.60 -0.89
CA ALA A 328 -16.50 60.80 -1.49
C ALA A 328 -15.98 60.52 -2.91
N PHE A 329 -15.28 59.40 -3.09
CA PHE A 329 -14.75 59.00 -4.40
C PHE A 329 -15.86 58.76 -5.44
N LEU A 330 -16.93 58.05 -5.06
CA LEU A 330 -18.07 57.79 -5.95
C LEU A 330 -18.78 59.07 -6.37
N LYS A 331 -18.86 60.08 -5.50
CA LYS A 331 -19.41 61.41 -5.86
C LYS A 331 -18.53 62.11 -6.91
N GLU A 332 -17.22 62.13 -6.73
CA GLU A 332 -16.29 62.74 -7.71
C GLU A 332 -16.36 62.05 -9.07
N VAL A 333 -16.45 60.71 -9.10
CA VAL A 333 -16.59 59.95 -10.34
C VAL A 333 -17.91 60.25 -11.04
N VAL A 334 -19.02 60.32 -10.30
CA VAL A 334 -20.33 60.67 -10.87
C VAL A 334 -20.32 62.10 -11.42
N GLU A 335 -19.77 63.07 -10.71
CA GLU A 335 -19.65 64.46 -11.21
C GLU A 335 -18.85 64.53 -12.52
N LEU A 336 -17.77 63.75 -12.63
CA LEU A 336 -16.95 63.70 -13.84
C LEU A 336 -17.71 63.09 -15.03
N MET A 337 -18.49 62.03 -14.79
CA MET A 337 -19.26 61.32 -15.82
C MET A 337 -20.60 62.00 -16.13
N GLU A 338 -21.09 62.90 -15.29
CA GLU A 338 -22.43 63.49 -15.43
C GLU A 338 -22.58 64.31 -16.71
N ARG A 339 -21.50 64.96 -17.16
CA ARG A 339 -21.53 65.75 -18.39
C ARG A 339 -21.69 64.88 -19.64
N GLU A 340 -21.11 63.69 -19.63
CA GLU A 340 -21.18 62.70 -20.72
C GLU A 340 -22.52 61.92 -20.64
N ALA A 341 -22.94 61.54 -19.43
CA ALA A 341 -24.21 60.88 -19.18
C ALA A 341 -25.42 61.75 -19.59
N ARG A 342 -25.39 63.06 -19.32
CA ARG A 342 -26.44 64.00 -19.77
C ARG A 342 -26.55 64.06 -21.29
N SER A 343 -25.43 63.94 -22.02
CA SER A 343 -25.45 63.91 -23.49
C SER A 343 -26.09 62.62 -24.04
N GLY A 344 -26.04 61.52 -23.28
CA GLY A 344 -26.74 60.27 -23.57
C GLY A 344 -28.12 60.15 -22.92
N GLY A 345 -28.64 61.20 -22.27
CA GLY A 345 -29.95 61.17 -21.58
C GLY A 345 -29.99 60.34 -20.29
N ILE A 346 -28.83 59.96 -19.73
CA ILE A 346 -28.71 59.16 -18.52
C ILE A 346 -28.55 60.07 -17.30
N ARG A 347 -29.30 59.77 -16.23
CA ARG A 347 -29.20 60.45 -14.92
C ARG A 347 -28.66 59.49 -13.88
N PHE A 348 -27.60 59.87 -13.19
CA PHE A 348 -27.10 59.14 -12.03
C PHE A 348 -27.94 59.44 -10.79
N VAL A 349 -28.22 58.40 -10.00
CA VAL A 349 -28.85 58.50 -8.68
C VAL A 349 -27.89 57.84 -7.70
N LEU A 350 -27.44 58.59 -6.70
CA LEU A 350 -26.52 58.12 -5.68
C LEU A 350 -27.27 57.86 -4.38
N GLU A 351 -27.28 56.61 -3.93
CA GLU A 351 -27.67 56.20 -2.59
C GLU A 351 -26.39 55.71 -1.87
N LEU A 352 -25.72 56.62 -1.16
CA LEU A 352 -24.40 56.41 -0.57
C LEU A 352 -24.43 56.47 0.95
#